data_AF-A0A8U0U6D8-F1
#
_entry.id   AF-A0A8U0U6D8-F1
#
_cell.length_a   1.000
_cell.length_b   1.000
_cell.length_c   1.000
_cell.angle_alpha   90.00
_cell.angle_beta   90.00
_cell.angle_gamma   90.00
#
_symmetry.space_group_name_H-M   'P 1'
#
loop_
_entity.id
_entity.type
_entity.pdbx_description
1 polymer ?
#
loop_
_entity_poly.entity_id
_entity_poly.type
_entity_poly.pdbx_seq_one_letter_code
_entity_poly.pdbx_strand_id
1 'polypeptide(L)'
;MAPTIYESSTRKGSGPSRPSLEAELRELLGKRIMILDGGMGTMIQERRLEEEHFRGEEFKDHTHSLKGNNDLLSITQSDVIYNIHKEYLLAGADIIETNTFSSTCIAQADYGLEHLAYRMNKLSAEIARKAADDVTNQTGCKRYVAGAMGPTNKTLSVSPSVERPDFRNVTFDELAEAYAEQVRGLLDGGADIIMVETIFDTANAKAALFAIDKLFEESYEPRPIFISGTIVDRSGRTLSGQIDCVSRYQAPSWTGVVVLSRDRLIVFLDIRHHRGQEWSYSLRTD
;
A
#
# COMPACT_ATOMS: atom_id res chain seq x y z
N MET A 1 41.44 -3.72 54.19
CA MET A 1 41.09 -2.33 53.83
C MET A 1 41.70 -2.03 52.46
N ALA A 2 40.85 -1.57 51.53
CA ALA A 2 41.13 -0.97 50.20
C ALA A 2 41.76 -1.87 49.11
N PRO A 3 41.56 -1.56 47.80
CA PRO A 3 40.26 -1.46 47.13
C PRO A 3 40.23 -2.20 45.77
N THR A 4 39.02 -2.51 45.27
CA THR A 4 38.74 -3.06 43.95
C THR A 4 38.87 -1.97 42.87
N ILE A 5 39.66 -2.23 41.82
CA ILE A 5 39.80 -1.35 40.65
C ILE A 5 38.56 -1.51 39.75
N TYR A 6 37.85 -0.42 39.52
CA TYR A 6 36.81 -0.29 38.49
C TYR A 6 37.49 0.22 37.22
N GLU A 7 37.63 -0.63 36.20
CA GLU A 7 37.96 -0.16 34.84
C GLU A 7 36.65 0.24 34.14
N SER A 8 36.55 1.54 33.84
CA SER A 8 35.49 2.13 33.06
C SER A 8 35.73 1.86 31.56
N SER A 9 34.98 0.93 30.98
CA SER A 9 34.92 0.82 29.52
C SER A 9 34.08 1.96 28.95
N THR A 10 34.75 3.02 28.50
CA THR A 10 34.15 4.08 27.68
C THR A 10 33.56 3.47 26.41
N ARG A 11 32.22 3.51 26.27
CA ARG A 11 31.56 3.19 24.99
C ARG A 11 32.02 4.21 23.95
N LYS A 12 32.64 3.71 22.87
CA LYS A 12 32.97 4.48 21.68
C LYS A 12 31.69 5.16 21.16
N GLY A 13 31.78 6.47 20.92
CA GLY A 13 30.71 7.25 20.33
C GLY A 13 30.31 6.68 18.97
N SER A 14 29.03 6.34 18.84
CA SER A 14 28.39 6.11 17.55
C SER A 14 28.31 7.45 16.81
N GLY A 15 28.70 7.48 15.54
CA GLY A 15 28.43 8.62 14.66
C GLY A 15 26.92 8.94 14.59
N PRO A 16 26.53 10.05 13.93
CA PRO A 16 25.12 10.43 13.87
C PRO A 16 24.29 9.26 13.33
N SER A 17 23.37 8.76 14.16
CA SER A 17 22.42 7.72 13.77
C SER A 17 21.64 8.22 12.56
N ARG A 18 21.58 7.42 11.49
CA ARG A 18 20.71 7.73 10.35
C ARG A 18 19.28 7.99 10.88
N PRO A 19 18.59 9.04 10.41
CA PRO A 19 17.22 9.29 10.82
C PRO A 19 16.36 8.05 10.51
N SER A 20 15.35 7.79 11.34
CA SER A 20 14.36 6.75 11.02
C SER A 20 13.68 7.08 9.70
N LEU A 21 13.19 6.06 8.99
CA LEU A 21 12.47 6.25 7.74
C LEU A 21 11.28 7.21 7.89
N GLU A 22 10.59 7.16 9.04
CA GLU A 22 9.52 8.12 9.36
C GLU A 22 10.04 9.56 9.45
N ALA A 23 11.14 9.79 10.17
CA ALA A 23 11.71 11.12 10.32
C ALA A 23 12.17 11.69 8.96
N GLU A 24 12.78 10.84 8.13
CA GLU A 24 13.19 11.20 6.77
C GLU A 24 12.00 11.61 5.88
N LEU A 25 10.94 10.79 5.85
CA LEU A 25 9.74 11.12 5.06
C LEU A 25 9.04 12.38 5.58
N ARG A 26 8.95 12.59 6.90
CA ARG A 26 8.38 13.82 7.49
C ARG A 26 9.18 15.05 7.10
N GLU A 27 10.51 14.96 7.10
CA GLU A 27 11.37 16.06 6.66
C GLU A 27 11.16 16.38 5.17
N LEU A 28 11.08 15.37 4.31
CA LEU A 28 10.86 15.55 2.88
C LEU A 28 9.49 16.15 2.58
N LEU A 29 8.43 15.63 3.20
CA LEU A 29 7.06 16.13 3.05
C LEU A 29 6.91 17.57 3.59
N GLY A 30 7.72 17.97 4.57
CA GLY A 30 7.77 19.36 5.05
C GLY A 30 8.46 20.33 4.09
N LYS A 31 9.26 19.83 3.14
CA LYS A 31 10.02 20.66 2.18
C LYS A 31 9.38 20.72 0.80
N ARG A 32 8.70 19.65 0.37
CA ARG A 32 8.09 19.56 -0.96
C ARG A 32 6.95 18.55 -1.00
N ILE A 33 6.11 18.68 -2.02
CA ILE A 33 5.13 17.66 -2.38
C ILE A 33 5.89 16.43 -2.91
N MET A 34 5.50 15.26 -2.45
CA MET A 34 5.95 13.96 -2.99
C MET A 34 4.88 13.40 -3.92
N ILE A 35 5.30 12.75 -5.00
CA ILE A 35 4.42 12.21 -6.02
C ILE A 35 4.29 10.68 -5.84
N LEU A 36 3.05 10.21 -5.66
CA LEU A 36 2.71 8.79 -5.75
C LEU A 36 2.53 8.39 -7.23
N ASP A 37 2.79 7.14 -7.57
CA ASP A 37 2.59 6.64 -8.92
C ASP A 37 1.10 6.56 -9.30
N GLY A 38 0.86 6.11 -10.54
CA GLY A 38 -0.49 5.94 -11.07
C GLY A 38 -1.00 4.51 -10.93
N GLY A 39 -2.20 4.27 -11.47
CA GLY A 39 -2.83 2.96 -11.38
C GLY A 39 -2.10 1.87 -12.18
N MET A 40 -1.48 0.93 -11.45
CA MET A 40 -0.86 -0.30 -11.98
C MET A 40 -1.79 -1.06 -12.95
N GLY A 41 -3.07 -1.21 -12.59
CA GLY A 41 -4.05 -1.91 -13.42
C GLY A 41 -4.24 -1.30 -14.82
N THR A 42 -4.18 0.02 -14.95
CA THR A 42 -4.29 0.70 -16.25
C THR A 42 -3.09 0.36 -17.14
N MET A 43 -1.88 0.42 -16.57
CA MET A 43 -0.65 0.10 -17.30
C MET A 43 -0.61 -1.37 -17.73
N ILE A 44 -1.09 -2.29 -16.89
CA ILE A 44 -1.22 -3.71 -17.23
C ILE A 44 -2.21 -3.92 -18.38
N GLN A 45 -3.35 -3.23 -18.37
CA GLN A 45 -4.36 -3.33 -19.44
C GLN A 45 -3.79 -2.92 -20.81
N GLU A 46 -2.92 -1.93 -20.86
CA GLU A 46 -2.25 -1.51 -22.10
C GLU A 46 -1.33 -2.59 -22.70
N ARG A 47 -0.81 -3.49 -21.85
CA ARG A 47 0.05 -4.60 -22.29
C ARG A 47 -0.74 -5.75 -22.94
N ARG A 48 -2.08 -5.73 -22.88
CA ARG A 48 -2.99 -6.72 -23.52
C ARG A 48 -2.61 -8.17 -23.19
N LEU A 49 -2.35 -8.44 -21.92
CA LEU A 49 -1.99 -9.77 -21.45
C LEU A 49 -3.19 -10.72 -21.56
N GLU A 50 -2.90 -11.92 -22.05
CA GLU A 50 -3.85 -13.03 -22.19
C GLU A 50 -3.66 -14.08 -21.08
N GLU A 51 -4.63 -14.98 -20.92
CA GLU A 51 -4.67 -16.01 -19.86
C GLU A 51 -3.36 -16.79 -19.72
N GLU A 52 -2.68 -17.09 -20.82
CA GLU A 52 -1.40 -17.80 -20.84
C GLU A 52 -0.31 -17.03 -20.10
N HIS A 53 -0.33 -15.70 -20.15
CA HIS A 53 0.62 -14.85 -19.43
C HIS A 53 0.36 -14.87 -17.93
N PHE A 54 -0.92 -14.87 -17.52
CA PHE A 54 -1.32 -14.97 -16.12
C PHE A 54 -0.96 -16.34 -15.54
N ARG A 55 -1.08 -17.41 -16.33
CA ARG A 55 -0.66 -18.76 -15.93
C ARG A 55 0.85 -18.90 -15.82
N GLY A 56 1.58 -18.28 -16.75
CA GLY A 56 3.02 -18.48 -16.89
C GLY A 56 3.37 -19.97 -17.02
N GLU A 57 4.57 -20.33 -16.57
CA GLU A 57 5.01 -21.73 -16.54
C GLU A 57 4.46 -22.49 -15.33
N GLU A 58 4.31 -21.82 -14.19
CA GLU A 58 3.99 -22.44 -12.91
C GLU A 58 2.52 -22.88 -12.80
N PHE A 59 1.58 -22.16 -13.42
CA PHE A 59 0.14 -22.39 -13.27
C PHE A 59 -0.54 -22.88 -14.56
N LYS A 60 0.22 -23.52 -15.47
CA LYS A 60 -0.30 -24.03 -16.75
C LYS A 60 -1.55 -24.90 -16.57
N ASP A 61 -1.49 -25.85 -15.64
CA ASP A 61 -2.55 -26.82 -15.39
C ASP A 61 -3.55 -26.37 -14.31
N HIS A 62 -3.52 -25.09 -13.90
CA HIS A 62 -4.42 -24.58 -12.86
C HIS A 62 -5.88 -24.61 -13.31
N THR A 63 -6.79 -25.02 -12.43
CA THR A 63 -8.18 -25.31 -12.82
C THR A 63 -9.06 -24.08 -12.99
N HIS A 64 -8.69 -22.96 -12.37
CA HIS A 64 -9.43 -21.70 -12.45
C HIS A 64 -8.86 -20.80 -13.55
N SER A 65 -9.68 -19.89 -14.09
CA SER A 65 -9.18 -18.80 -14.93
C SER A 65 -8.36 -17.85 -14.07
N LEU A 66 -7.19 -17.44 -14.55
CA LEU A 66 -6.29 -16.53 -13.84
C LEU A 66 -6.26 -15.13 -14.46
N LYS A 67 -6.83 -14.96 -15.66
CA LYS A 67 -6.95 -13.65 -16.30
C LYS A 67 -7.76 -12.69 -15.42
N GLY A 68 -7.18 -11.52 -15.18
CA GLY A 68 -7.74 -10.50 -14.29
C GLY A 68 -7.11 -10.48 -12.90
N ASN A 69 -6.41 -11.53 -12.48
CA ASN A 69 -5.60 -11.53 -11.26
C ASN A 69 -4.27 -10.81 -11.50
N ASN A 70 -4.30 -9.48 -11.54
CA ASN A 70 -3.13 -8.67 -11.84
C ASN A 70 -1.98 -8.86 -10.84
N ASP A 71 -2.30 -9.07 -9.56
CA ASP A 71 -1.32 -9.33 -8.50
C ASP A 71 -0.43 -10.55 -8.82
N LEU A 72 -0.99 -11.59 -9.45
CA LEU A 72 -0.28 -12.81 -9.85
C LEU A 72 0.85 -12.55 -10.84
N LEU A 73 0.76 -11.48 -11.63
CA LEU A 73 1.77 -11.11 -12.61
C LEU A 73 3.12 -10.79 -11.95
N SER A 74 3.16 -10.49 -10.65
CA SER A 74 4.41 -10.37 -9.90
C SER A 74 5.19 -11.70 -9.85
N ILE A 75 4.51 -12.84 -9.98
CA ILE A 75 5.13 -14.17 -10.09
C ILE A 75 5.38 -14.52 -11.55
N THR A 76 4.37 -14.40 -12.40
CA THR A 76 4.40 -14.98 -13.75
C THR A 76 4.99 -14.05 -14.81
N GLN A 77 4.93 -12.73 -14.60
CA GLN A 77 5.37 -11.70 -15.53
C GLN A 77 6.16 -10.58 -14.80
N SER A 78 7.10 -10.97 -13.95
CA SER A 78 7.84 -10.05 -13.08
C SER A 78 8.54 -8.91 -13.83
N ASP A 79 9.06 -9.19 -15.04
CA ASP A 79 9.67 -8.17 -15.90
C ASP A 79 8.68 -7.09 -16.35
N VAL A 80 7.42 -7.45 -16.60
CA VAL A 80 6.37 -6.49 -16.97
C VAL A 80 6.10 -5.55 -15.80
N ILE A 81 5.93 -6.10 -14.59
CA ILE A 81 5.68 -5.32 -13.38
C ILE A 81 6.87 -4.41 -13.04
N TYR A 82 8.10 -4.93 -13.13
CA TYR A 82 9.32 -4.15 -12.95
C TYR A 82 9.37 -2.95 -13.91
N ASN A 83 9.07 -3.17 -15.20
CA ASN A 83 9.11 -2.10 -16.19
C ASN A 83 8.04 -1.03 -15.93
N ILE A 84 6.83 -1.41 -15.50
CA ILE A 84 5.78 -0.45 -15.14
C ILE A 84 6.23 0.45 -13.97
N HIS A 85 6.80 -0.12 -12.90
CA HIS A 85 7.34 0.68 -11.81
C HIS A 85 8.42 1.64 -12.30
N LYS A 86 9.33 1.16 -13.14
CA LYS A 86 10.42 1.98 -13.70
C LYS A 86 9.87 3.13 -14.56
N GLU A 87 8.84 2.89 -15.37
CA GLU A 87 8.17 3.92 -16.15
C GLU A 87 7.61 5.05 -15.26
N TYR A 88 6.92 4.71 -14.16
CA TYR A 88 6.42 5.71 -13.22
C TYR A 88 7.54 6.48 -12.50
N LEU A 89 8.57 5.78 -12.05
CA LEU A 89 9.72 6.41 -11.37
C LEU A 89 10.48 7.37 -12.28
N LEU A 90 10.66 7.00 -13.56
CA LEU A 90 11.29 7.86 -14.56
C LEU A 90 10.38 9.02 -14.99
N ALA A 91 9.06 8.86 -14.92
CA ALA A 91 8.10 9.94 -15.13
C ALA A 91 8.05 10.95 -13.96
N GLY A 92 8.67 10.63 -12.82
CA GLY A 92 8.83 11.55 -11.69
C GLY A 92 8.16 11.11 -10.39
N ALA A 93 7.61 9.89 -10.32
CA ALA A 93 7.09 9.37 -9.05
C ALA A 93 8.22 9.27 -8.00
N ASP A 94 7.91 9.70 -6.78
CA ASP A 94 8.78 9.56 -5.61
C ASP A 94 8.50 8.27 -4.85
N ILE A 95 7.23 7.86 -4.83
CA ILE A 95 6.72 6.68 -4.15
C ILE A 95 6.01 5.82 -5.20
N ILE A 96 6.30 4.53 -5.23
CA ILE A 96 5.58 3.55 -6.04
C ILE A 96 4.83 2.56 -5.15
N GLU A 97 3.63 2.19 -5.58
CA GLU A 97 2.82 1.16 -4.94
C GLU A 97 3.26 -0.23 -5.40
N THR A 98 3.27 -1.21 -4.51
CA THR A 98 3.44 -2.62 -4.89
C THR A 98 2.21 -3.12 -5.65
N ASN A 99 2.40 -4.07 -6.58
CA ASN A 99 1.29 -4.75 -7.27
C ASN A 99 0.65 -5.79 -6.33
N THR A 100 -0.02 -5.34 -5.27
CA THR A 100 -0.53 -6.17 -4.16
C THR A 100 -1.94 -5.81 -3.70
N PHE A 101 -2.71 -5.09 -4.53
CA PHE A 101 -4.05 -4.61 -4.20
C PHE A 101 -4.98 -5.74 -3.70
N SER A 102 -4.88 -6.94 -4.26
CA SER A 102 -5.73 -8.09 -3.96
C SER A 102 -4.96 -9.32 -3.44
N SER A 103 -3.72 -9.12 -2.96
CA SER A 103 -2.83 -10.19 -2.49
C SER A 103 -3.15 -10.64 -1.06
N THR A 104 -4.40 -10.99 -0.78
CA THR A 104 -4.84 -11.60 0.49
C THR A 104 -5.41 -12.98 0.24
N CYS A 105 -5.33 -13.88 1.22
CA CYS A 105 -5.93 -15.22 1.08
C CYS A 105 -7.44 -15.15 0.78
N ILE A 106 -8.14 -14.13 1.28
CA ILE A 106 -9.56 -13.90 1.03
C ILE A 106 -9.85 -13.58 -0.44
N ALA A 107 -9.12 -12.64 -1.04
CA ALA A 107 -9.34 -12.24 -2.43
C ALA A 107 -8.80 -13.29 -3.42
N GLN A 108 -7.68 -13.95 -3.08
CA GLN A 108 -7.09 -15.00 -3.91
C GLN A 108 -7.92 -16.30 -3.93
N ALA A 109 -8.90 -16.46 -3.03
CA ALA A 109 -9.84 -17.58 -3.06
C ALA A 109 -10.69 -17.62 -4.33
N ASP A 110 -11.00 -16.46 -4.94
CA ASP A 110 -11.72 -16.40 -6.22
C ASP A 110 -10.93 -17.06 -7.37
N TYR A 111 -9.61 -17.18 -7.21
CA TYR A 111 -8.69 -17.80 -8.16
C TYR A 111 -8.14 -19.15 -7.68
N GLY A 112 -8.48 -19.62 -6.47
CA GLY A 112 -7.92 -20.82 -5.85
C GLY A 112 -6.41 -20.71 -5.54
N LEU A 113 -5.94 -19.51 -5.18
CA LEU A 113 -4.53 -19.19 -4.92
C LEU A 113 -4.29 -18.66 -3.49
N GLU A 114 -5.14 -19.01 -2.53
CA GLU A 114 -5.09 -18.52 -1.15
C GLU A 114 -3.71 -18.70 -0.51
N HIS A 115 -3.11 -19.87 -0.76
CA HIS A 115 -1.80 -20.27 -0.24
C HIS A 115 -0.61 -19.47 -0.79
N LEU A 116 -0.83 -18.62 -1.81
CA LEU A 116 0.21 -17.79 -2.40
C LEU A 116 0.24 -16.37 -1.85
N ALA A 117 -0.71 -15.97 -1.00
CA ALA A 117 -0.83 -14.58 -0.53
C ALA A 117 0.51 -14.02 -0.01
N TYR A 118 1.17 -14.68 0.94
CA TYR A 118 2.49 -14.24 1.41
C TYR A 118 3.53 -14.09 0.29
N ARG A 119 3.64 -15.10 -0.58
CA ARG A 119 4.63 -15.13 -1.67
C ARG A 119 4.38 -14.02 -2.70
N MET A 120 3.13 -13.76 -3.05
CA MET A 120 2.74 -12.70 -3.98
C MET A 120 3.17 -11.33 -3.45
N ASN A 121 2.90 -11.05 -2.17
CA ASN A 121 3.29 -9.79 -1.54
C ASN A 121 4.80 -9.61 -1.50
N LYS A 122 5.52 -10.65 -1.07
CA LYS A 122 6.97 -10.60 -0.97
C LYS A 122 7.63 -10.32 -2.32
N LEU A 123 7.27 -11.09 -3.35
CA LEU A 123 7.86 -10.91 -4.69
C LEU A 123 7.48 -9.56 -5.29
N SER A 124 6.24 -9.10 -5.11
CA SER A 124 5.79 -7.80 -5.59
C SER A 124 6.58 -6.65 -4.93
N ALA A 125 6.81 -6.72 -3.62
CA ALA A 125 7.64 -5.76 -2.90
C ALA A 125 9.12 -5.81 -3.32
N GLU A 126 9.69 -7.00 -3.53
CA GLU A 126 11.06 -7.16 -4.03
C GLU A 126 11.25 -6.57 -5.43
N ILE A 127 10.26 -6.75 -6.32
CA ILE A 127 10.26 -6.18 -7.68
C ILE A 127 10.20 -4.65 -7.63
N ALA A 128 9.28 -4.09 -6.85
CA ALA A 128 9.17 -2.65 -6.65
C ALA A 128 10.44 -2.06 -6.03
N ARG A 129 11.02 -2.72 -5.02
CA ARG A 129 12.29 -2.33 -4.39
C ARG A 129 13.42 -2.29 -5.40
N LYS A 130 13.56 -3.34 -6.22
CA LYS A 130 14.57 -3.39 -7.27
C LYS A 130 14.43 -2.20 -8.23
N ALA A 131 13.21 -1.90 -8.69
CA ALA A 131 12.98 -0.75 -9.57
C ALA A 131 13.32 0.59 -8.89
N ALA A 132 12.91 0.77 -7.62
CA ALA A 132 13.21 1.95 -6.82
C ALA A 132 14.72 2.15 -6.63
N ASP A 133 15.45 1.10 -6.30
CA ASP A 133 16.90 1.14 -6.09
C ASP A 133 17.65 1.41 -7.40
N ASP A 134 17.25 0.77 -8.51
CA ASP A 134 17.85 1.00 -9.84
C ASP A 134 17.69 2.46 -10.28
N VAL A 135 16.48 3.03 -10.14
CA VAL A 135 16.24 4.44 -10.51
C VAL A 135 16.92 5.39 -9.52
N THR A 136 16.99 5.04 -8.23
CA THR A 136 17.75 5.81 -7.23
C THR A 136 19.22 5.88 -7.62
N ASN A 137 19.83 4.74 -7.99
CA ASN A 137 21.22 4.68 -8.43
C ASN A 137 21.44 5.44 -9.74
N GLN A 138 20.47 5.44 -10.65
CA GLN A 138 20.56 6.14 -11.92
C GLN A 138 20.41 7.67 -11.78
N THR A 139 19.53 8.14 -10.90
CA THR A 139 19.15 9.56 -10.81
C THR A 139 19.76 10.29 -9.62
N GLY A 140 20.24 9.56 -8.61
CA GLY A 140 20.65 10.10 -7.32
C GLY A 140 19.49 10.49 -6.40
N CYS A 141 18.25 10.43 -6.87
CA CYS A 141 17.05 10.74 -6.10
C CYS A 141 16.49 9.46 -5.47
N LYS A 142 16.45 9.40 -4.14
CA LYS A 142 15.88 8.26 -3.42
C LYS A 142 14.40 8.09 -3.74
N ARG A 143 14.01 6.84 -4.03
CA ARG A 143 12.64 6.39 -4.30
C ARG A 143 12.14 5.48 -3.18
N TYR A 144 10.84 5.50 -2.94
CA TYR A 144 10.20 4.76 -1.86
C TYR A 144 9.20 3.75 -2.39
N VAL A 145 9.02 2.66 -1.64
CA VAL A 145 8.05 1.60 -1.97
C VAL A 145 6.94 1.58 -0.92
N ALA A 146 5.71 1.77 -1.37
CA ALA A 146 4.51 1.60 -0.57
C ALA A 146 3.92 0.20 -0.78
N GLY A 147 3.90 -0.59 0.29
CA GLY A 147 3.20 -1.87 0.33
C GLY A 147 1.69 -1.64 0.31
N ALA A 148 1.09 -1.77 -0.87
CA ALA A 148 -0.31 -1.50 -1.12
C ALA A 148 -1.21 -2.61 -0.57
N MET A 149 -2.24 -2.22 0.19
CA MET A 149 -3.23 -3.09 0.78
C MET A 149 -4.62 -2.58 0.40
N GLY A 150 -5.18 -3.16 -0.67
CA GLY A 150 -6.53 -2.85 -1.11
C GLY A 150 -7.59 -3.47 -0.20
N PRO A 151 -8.85 -3.04 -0.34
CA PRO A 151 -9.95 -3.67 0.35
C PRO A 151 -10.21 -5.05 -0.26
N THR A 152 -10.39 -6.07 0.58
CA THR A 152 -10.82 -7.39 0.11
C THR A 152 -12.19 -7.32 -0.60
N ASN A 153 -12.51 -8.34 -1.40
CA ASN A 153 -13.84 -8.52 -2.01
C ASN A 153 -14.97 -8.80 -0.98
N LYS A 154 -14.66 -8.93 0.31
CA LYS A 154 -15.61 -9.12 1.42
C LYS A 154 -15.70 -7.90 2.33
N THR A 155 -16.85 -7.72 2.97
CA THR A 155 -17.18 -6.55 3.80
C THR A 155 -17.62 -6.94 5.20
N LEU A 156 -17.17 -6.21 6.22
CA LEU A 156 -17.58 -6.40 7.62
C LEU A 156 -18.80 -5.55 8.00
N SER A 157 -18.95 -4.39 7.36
CA SER A 157 -20.00 -3.43 7.72
C SER A 157 -21.29 -3.67 6.94
N VAL A 158 -21.23 -4.32 5.77
CA VAL A 158 -22.36 -4.47 4.85
C VAL A 158 -22.66 -5.96 4.65
N SER A 159 -23.92 -6.36 4.80
CA SER A 159 -24.37 -7.70 4.45
C SER A 159 -24.40 -7.86 2.92
N PRO A 160 -23.97 -9.01 2.38
CA PRO A 160 -24.13 -9.31 0.95
C PRO A 160 -25.59 -9.58 0.55
N SER A 161 -26.50 -9.76 1.52
CA SER A 161 -27.92 -10.04 1.28
C SER A 161 -28.81 -9.00 1.93
N VAL A 162 -29.67 -8.38 1.12
CA VAL A 162 -30.70 -7.43 1.58
C VAL A 162 -31.67 -8.10 2.55
N GLU A 163 -31.97 -9.38 2.33
CA GLU A 163 -32.93 -10.15 3.12
C GLU A 163 -32.36 -10.59 4.49
N ARG A 164 -31.03 -10.63 4.61
CA ARG A 164 -30.31 -11.04 5.82
C ARG A 164 -29.34 -9.95 6.29
N PRO A 165 -29.85 -8.85 6.88
CA PRO A 165 -29.01 -7.71 7.25
C PRO A 165 -27.99 -8.00 8.36
N ASP A 166 -28.19 -9.07 9.13
CA ASP A 166 -27.30 -9.59 10.19
C ASP A 166 -26.12 -10.40 9.65
N PHE A 167 -26.24 -10.96 8.44
CA PHE A 167 -25.24 -11.87 7.90
C PHE A 167 -23.96 -11.15 7.47
N ARG A 168 -22.81 -11.80 7.68
CA ARG A 168 -21.49 -11.35 7.21
C ARG A 168 -20.75 -12.52 6.57
N ASN A 169 -20.02 -12.25 5.48
CA ASN A 169 -19.24 -13.23 4.73
C ASN A 169 -17.86 -13.54 5.33
N VAL A 170 -17.45 -12.74 6.31
CA VAL A 170 -16.14 -12.78 6.95
C VAL A 170 -16.25 -12.16 8.34
N THR A 171 -15.38 -12.60 9.23
CA THR A 171 -15.23 -12.09 10.59
C THR A 171 -14.04 -11.14 10.69
N PHE A 172 -13.97 -10.38 11.78
CA PHE A 172 -12.85 -9.47 12.02
C PHE A 172 -11.52 -10.23 12.12
N ASP A 173 -11.51 -11.37 12.83
CA ASP A 173 -10.32 -12.17 13.05
C ASP A 173 -9.78 -12.77 11.75
N GLU A 174 -10.66 -13.29 10.89
CA GLU A 174 -10.27 -13.80 9.55
C GLU A 174 -9.63 -12.71 8.68
N LEU A 175 -10.17 -11.48 8.71
CA LEU A 175 -9.58 -10.35 7.99
C LEU A 175 -8.25 -9.91 8.60
N ALA A 176 -8.16 -9.86 9.92
CA ALA A 176 -6.92 -9.50 10.61
C ALA A 176 -5.81 -10.52 10.30
N GLU A 177 -6.12 -11.82 10.24
CA GLU A 177 -5.18 -12.86 9.85
C GLU A 177 -4.74 -12.73 8.38
N ALA A 178 -5.69 -12.50 7.47
CA ALA A 178 -5.40 -12.30 6.05
C ALA A 178 -4.50 -11.07 5.81
N TYR A 179 -4.79 -9.95 6.46
CA TYR A 179 -3.96 -8.75 6.39
C TYR A 179 -2.60 -8.95 7.07
N ALA A 180 -2.53 -9.70 8.18
CA ALA A 180 -1.25 -10.00 8.81
C ALA A 180 -0.33 -10.81 7.89
N GLU A 181 -0.86 -11.80 7.17
CA GLU A 181 -0.10 -12.54 6.15
C GLU A 181 0.40 -11.62 5.03
N GLN A 182 -0.47 -10.73 4.53
CA GLN A 182 -0.13 -9.74 3.52
C GLN A 182 1.03 -8.83 3.97
N VAL A 183 0.89 -8.24 5.16
CA VAL A 183 1.86 -7.30 5.74
C VAL A 183 3.20 -7.97 5.99
N ARG A 184 3.23 -9.22 6.48
CA ARG A 184 4.49 -9.97 6.61
C ARG A 184 5.22 -10.08 5.28
N GLY A 185 4.51 -10.45 4.21
CA GLY A 185 5.10 -10.53 2.87
C GLY A 185 5.65 -9.18 2.40
N LEU A 186 4.89 -8.10 2.57
CA LEU A 186 5.30 -6.75 2.18
C LEU A 186 6.55 -6.27 2.95
N LEU A 187 6.59 -6.49 4.26
CA LEU A 187 7.72 -6.11 5.11
C LEU A 187 8.97 -6.93 4.79
N ASP A 188 8.82 -8.24 4.62
CA ASP A 188 9.92 -9.16 4.26
C ASP A 188 10.47 -8.86 2.86
N GLY A 189 9.63 -8.41 1.93
CA GLY A 189 10.03 -7.97 0.60
C GLY A 189 10.61 -6.55 0.57
N GLY A 190 10.65 -5.85 1.70
CA GLY A 190 11.34 -4.59 1.86
C GLY A 190 10.52 -3.35 1.52
N ALA A 191 9.20 -3.36 1.73
CA ALA A 191 8.38 -2.15 1.66
C ALA A 191 8.84 -1.09 2.68
N ASP A 192 8.89 0.18 2.26
CA ASP A 192 9.22 1.32 3.14
C ASP A 192 8.00 1.76 3.95
N ILE A 193 6.85 1.83 3.28
CA ILE A 193 5.59 2.35 3.80
C ILE A 193 4.56 1.22 3.70
N ILE A 194 3.66 1.12 4.67
CA ILE A 194 2.47 0.26 4.55
C ILE A 194 1.29 1.16 4.20
N MET A 195 0.58 0.86 3.12
CA MET A 195 -0.51 1.69 2.64
C MET A 195 -1.83 0.93 2.61
N VAL A 196 -2.73 1.27 3.54
CA VAL A 196 -4.11 0.77 3.54
C VAL A 196 -4.93 1.69 2.64
N GLU A 197 -5.30 1.22 1.47
CA GLU A 197 -5.86 2.07 0.42
C GLU A 197 -7.25 1.64 -0.04
N THR A 198 -7.86 2.52 -0.85
CA THR A 198 -9.19 2.32 -1.42
C THR A 198 -10.24 1.92 -0.36
N ILE A 199 -10.15 2.49 0.84
CA ILE A 199 -11.00 2.10 1.97
C ILE A 199 -12.42 2.56 1.71
N PHE A 200 -13.30 1.60 1.42
CA PHE A 200 -14.73 1.80 1.32
C PHE A 200 -15.49 1.28 2.56
N ASP A 201 -14.88 0.39 3.35
CA ASP A 201 -15.38 -0.16 4.62
C ASP A 201 -14.32 0.04 5.71
N THR A 202 -14.62 0.89 6.69
CA THR A 202 -13.66 1.21 7.75
C THR A 202 -13.48 0.10 8.77
N ALA A 203 -14.41 -0.85 8.88
CA ALA A 203 -14.21 -2.03 9.72
C ALA A 203 -13.10 -2.91 9.15
N ASN A 204 -13.03 -3.04 7.81
CA ASN A 204 -11.91 -3.72 7.14
C ASN A 204 -10.59 -2.98 7.39
N ALA A 205 -10.59 -1.64 7.29
CA ALA A 205 -9.40 -0.84 7.59
C ALA A 205 -8.93 -1.00 9.03
N LYS A 206 -9.85 -1.07 10.01
CA LYS A 206 -9.49 -1.36 11.41
C LYS A 206 -8.86 -2.74 11.57
N ALA A 207 -9.35 -3.76 10.87
CA ALA A 207 -8.73 -5.09 10.88
C ALA A 207 -7.31 -5.05 10.30
N ALA A 208 -7.09 -4.31 9.21
CA ALA A 208 -5.77 -4.10 8.63
C ALA A 208 -4.81 -3.39 9.61
N LEU A 209 -5.26 -2.28 10.21
CA LEU A 209 -4.45 -1.54 11.18
C LEU A 209 -4.11 -2.38 12.42
N PHE A 210 -5.09 -3.14 12.92
CA PHE A 210 -4.85 -4.06 14.04
C PHE A 210 -3.79 -5.12 13.70
N ALA A 211 -3.85 -5.68 12.48
CA ALA A 211 -2.85 -6.64 12.01
C ALA A 211 -1.45 -6.01 11.90
N ILE A 212 -1.35 -4.79 11.39
CA ILE A 212 -0.10 -4.03 11.27
C ILE A 212 0.50 -3.76 12.65
N ASP A 213 -0.28 -3.22 13.58
CA ASP A 213 0.17 -2.88 14.93
C ASP A 213 0.67 -4.12 15.67
N LYS A 214 -0.07 -5.24 15.59
CA LYS A 214 0.33 -6.51 16.19
C LYS A 214 1.69 -6.99 15.67
N LEU A 215 1.94 -6.89 14.37
CA LEU A 215 3.22 -7.29 13.79
C LEU A 215 4.38 -6.38 14.22
N PHE A 216 4.13 -5.08 14.37
CA PHE A 216 5.13 -4.14 14.88
C PHE A 216 5.44 -4.35 16.37
N GLU A 217 4.47 -4.80 17.16
CA GLU A 217 4.69 -5.15 18.57
C GLU A 217 5.47 -6.47 18.72
N GLU A 218 5.20 -7.45 17.86
CA GLU A 218 5.71 -8.81 18.03
C GLU A 218 7.05 -9.08 17.32
N SER A 219 7.27 -8.56 16.11
CA SER A 219 8.31 -9.13 15.24
C SER A 219 8.97 -8.16 14.25
N TYR A 220 8.40 -6.98 14.01
CA TYR A 220 8.88 -6.08 12.94
C TYR A 220 9.16 -4.67 13.44
N GLU A 221 10.19 -4.04 12.87
CA GLU A 221 10.44 -2.63 13.09
C GLU A 221 9.30 -1.77 12.50
N PRO A 222 8.78 -0.78 13.25
CA PRO A 222 7.67 0.06 12.79
C PRO A 222 7.97 0.78 11.48
N ARG A 223 7.00 0.74 10.56
CA ARG A 223 7.02 1.49 9.29
C ARG A 223 5.94 2.58 9.28
N PRO A 224 6.16 3.69 8.55
CA PRO A 224 5.12 4.69 8.31
C PRO A 224 3.87 4.05 7.68
N ILE A 225 2.69 4.46 8.16
CA ILE A 225 1.41 3.96 7.67
C ILE A 225 0.69 5.06 6.90
N PHE A 226 0.33 4.75 5.66
CA PHE A 226 -0.51 5.58 4.81
C PHE A 226 -1.93 5.01 4.80
N ILE A 227 -2.94 5.88 4.90
CA ILE A 227 -4.34 5.48 4.84
C ILE A 227 -5.02 6.28 3.73
N SER A 228 -5.59 5.59 2.73
CA SER A 228 -6.35 6.20 1.64
C SER A 228 -7.81 5.73 1.64
N GLY A 229 -8.73 6.69 1.83
CA GLY A 229 -10.17 6.44 1.84
C GLY A 229 -10.84 6.78 0.50
N THR A 230 -11.89 6.02 0.14
CA THR A 230 -12.68 6.28 -1.07
C THR A 230 -14.05 6.86 -0.71
N ILE A 231 -14.33 8.05 -1.24
CA ILE A 231 -15.65 8.69 -1.17
C ILE A 231 -16.41 8.36 -2.46
N VAL A 232 -17.57 7.72 -2.34
CA VAL A 232 -18.30 7.15 -3.48
C VAL A 232 -19.29 8.12 -4.12
N ASP A 233 -19.64 9.20 -3.44
CA ASP A 233 -20.58 10.20 -3.94
C ASP A 233 -20.26 11.63 -3.46
N ARG A 234 -20.96 12.61 -4.03
CA ARG A 234 -20.85 14.02 -3.61
C ARG A 234 -21.37 14.29 -2.19
N SER A 235 -21.89 13.28 -1.49
CA SER A 235 -22.38 13.44 -0.12
C SER A 235 -21.25 13.40 0.91
N GLY A 236 -20.01 13.12 0.48
CA GLY A 236 -18.84 13.06 1.37
C GLY A 236 -18.80 11.78 2.23
N ARG A 237 -19.44 10.71 1.75
CA ARG A 237 -19.55 9.43 2.45
C ARG A 237 -18.76 8.33 1.76
N THR A 238 -18.21 7.43 2.58
CA THR A 238 -17.72 6.12 2.14
C THR A 238 -18.89 5.20 1.75
N LEU A 239 -18.62 4.09 1.07
CA LEU A 239 -19.65 3.10 0.74
C LEU A 239 -20.33 2.52 2.00
N SER A 240 -19.59 2.40 3.10
CA SER A 240 -20.13 2.01 4.40
C SER A 240 -20.92 3.13 5.12
N GLY A 241 -21.20 4.25 4.45
CA GLY A 241 -22.04 5.34 4.94
C GLY A 241 -21.38 6.26 5.97
N GLN A 242 -20.07 6.09 6.22
CA GLN A 242 -19.33 6.91 7.17
C GLN A 242 -18.92 8.24 6.53
N ILE A 243 -19.06 9.30 7.31
CA ILE A 243 -18.79 10.68 6.87
C ILE A 243 -17.33 10.99 7.14
N ASP A 244 -16.65 11.55 6.14
CA ASP A 244 -15.34 12.14 6.35
C ASP A 244 -15.48 13.47 7.12
N CYS A 245 -14.88 13.54 8.31
CA CYS A 245 -14.83 14.77 9.11
C CYS A 245 -14.01 15.88 8.41
N VAL A 246 -13.14 15.54 7.45
CA VAL A 246 -12.34 16.49 6.66
C VAL A 246 -13.16 17.11 5.52
N SER A 247 -14.13 16.38 4.94
CA SER A 247 -15.01 16.89 3.87
C SER A 247 -15.84 18.12 4.26
N ARG A 248 -16.01 18.42 5.56
CA ARG A 248 -16.63 19.68 6.01
C ARG A 248 -15.81 20.93 5.65
N TYR A 249 -14.55 20.78 5.24
CA TYR A 249 -13.63 21.88 4.89
C TYR A 249 -13.22 21.91 3.42
N GLN A 250 -13.86 21.16 2.52
CA GLN A 250 -13.48 21.16 1.10
C GLN A 250 -14.11 22.30 0.29
N ALA A 251 -13.25 23.20 -0.20
CA ALA A 251 -13.51 24.04 -1.35
C ALA A 251 -13.56 23.20 -2.65
N PRO A 252 -14.30 23.62 -3.70
CA PRO A 252 -14.85 22.71 -4.71
C PRO A 252 -13.89 22.14 -5.78
N SER A 253 -12.56 22.21 -5.61
CA SER A 253 -11.65 22.03 -6.75
C SER A 253 -10.32 21.30 -6.48
N TRP A 254 -10.19 20.53 -5.40
CA TRP A 254 -8.93 19.84 -5.08
C TRP A 254 -9.05 18.32 -5.14
N THR A 255 -8.26 17.72 -6.03
CA THR A 255 -7.94 16.29 -6.08
C THR A 255 -6.70 16.04 -5.22
N GLY A 256 -6.80 15.20 -4.20
CA GLY A 256 -5.71 14.81 -3.30
C GLY A 256 -5.61 15.69 -2.06
N VAL A 257 -6.20 15.25 -0.93
CA VAL A 257 -5.90 15.86 0.38
C VAL A 257 -4.86 15.01 1.08
N VAL A 258 -3.69 15.58 1.38
CA VAL A 258 -2.72 15.00 2.32
C VAL A 258 -3.06 15.56 3.71
N VAL A 259 -3.61 14.72 4.58
CA VAL A 259 -3.84 15.04 5.99
C VAL A 259 -2.75 14.36 6.82
N LEU A 260 -1.78 15.15 7.27
CA LEU A 260 -0.80 14.70 8.27
C LEU A 260 -1.49 14.63 9.64
N SER A 261 -1.66 13.41 10.18
CA SER A 261 -2.02 13.24 11.59
C SER A 261 -0.75 13.24 12.46
N ARG A 262 -0.86 13.75 13.68
CA ARG A 262 0.16 13.53 14.70
C ARG A 262 0.17 12.05 15.06
N ASP A 263 1.38 11.52 15.24
CA ASP A 263 1.72 10.13 15.55
C ASP A 263 1.53 9.12 14.40
N ARG A 264 2.64 8.79 13.71
CA ARG A 264 2.88 7.73 12.69
C ARG A 264 1.96 7.62 11.47
N LEU A 265 0.84 8.33 11.46
CA LEU A 265 -0.21 8.21 10.46
C LEU A 265 -0.20 9.39 9.47
N ILE A 266 -0.10 9.08 8.18
CA ILE A 266 -0.33 10.03 7.09
C ILE A 266 -1.59 9.60 6.35
N VAL A 267 -2.63 10.42 6.39
CA VAL A 267 -3.90 10.14 5.71
C VAL A 267 -3.87 10.83 4.35
N PHE A 268 -4.21 10.10 3.30
CA PHE A 268 -4.42 10.61 1.95
C PHE A 268 -5.90 10.47 1.60
N LEU A 269 -6.48 11.45 0.92
CA LEU A 269 -7.82 11.35 0.37
C LEU A 269 -7.71 11.33 -1.15
N ASP A 270 -7.90 10.16 -1.73
CA ASP A 270 -8.00 9.98 -3.18
C ASP A 270 -9.43 10.30 -3.63
N ILE A 271 -9.59 11.39 -4.40
CA ILE A 271 -10.86 11.77 -5.04
C ILE A 271 -10.74 11.48 -6.52
N ARG A 272 -11.11 10.29 -6.97
CA ARG A 272 -11.12 9.97 -8.41
C ARG A 272 -12.32 10.66 -9.08
N HIS A 273 -12.08 11.72 -9.84
CA HIS A 273 -13.12 12.38 -10.65
C HIS A 273 -13.22 11.74 -12.04
N HIS A 274 -14.44 11.45 -12.50
CA HIS A 274 -14.67 10.98 -13.86
C HIS A 274 -14.70 12.16 -14.86
N ARG A 275 -13.85 12.03 -15.89
CA ARG A 275 -13.77 12.76 -17.18
C ARG A 275 -12.89 14.01 -17.24
N GLY A 276 -12.05 14.02 -18.28
CA GLY A 276 -10.88 14.86 -18.44
C GLY A 276 -11.14 16.30 -18.89
N GLN A 277 -10.20 17.16 -18.49
CA GLN A 277 -9.78 18.40 -19.15
C GLN A 277 -8.29 18.64 -18.81
N GLU A 278 -7.58 19.31 -19.71
CA GLU A 278 -6.16 19.68 -19.60
C GLU A 278 -5.88 20.65 -18.44
N TRP A 279 -4.69 20.53 -17.85
CA TRP A 279 -4.25 21.34 -16.72
C TRP A 279 -3.36 22.50 -17.17
N SER A 280 -3.64 23.72 -16.67
CA SER A 280 -2.68 24.82 -16.66
C SER A 280 -2.46 25.28 -15.21
N TYR A 281 -1.19 25.37 -14.80
CA TYR A 281 -0.82 25.75 -13.43
C TYR A 281 -0.54 27.26 -13.35
N SER A 282 -1.20 27.96 -12.43
CA SER A 282 -0.72 29.25 -11.92
C SER A 282 -0.74 29.22 -10.40
N LEU A 283 0.44 29.30 -9.79
CA LEU A 283 0.61 29.42 -8.35
C LEU A 283 0.19 30.83 -7.92
N ARG A 284 -0.80 30.94 -7.03
CA ARG A 284 -0.93 32.12 -6.18
C ARG A 284 -0.56 31.72 -4.76
N THR A 285 0.50 32.35 -4.27
CA THR A 285 0.88 32.36 -2.87
C THR A 285 0.09 33.46 -2.17
N ASP A 286 -0.70 33.10 -1.18
CA ASP A 286 -1.07 33.98 -0.06
C ASP A 286 -0.71 33.28 1.25
#